data_AF-A0A3C2AKJ3-F1
#
_entry.id   AF-A0A3C2AKJ3-F1
#
_cell.length_a   1.000
_cell.length_b   1.000
_cell.length_c   1.000
_cell.angle_alpha   90.00
_cell.angle_beta   90.00
_cell.angle_gamma   90.00
#
_symmetry.space_group_name_H-M   'P 1'
#
loop_
_entity.id
_entity.type
_entity.pdbx_description
1 polymer ?
#
loop_
_entity_poly.entity_id
_entity_poly.type
_entity_poly.pdbx_seq_one_letter_code
_entity_poly.pdbx_strand_id
1 'polypeptide(L)'
;AYECEEVLGPLPRFSCEDAVLVPVTKNGIPLTPEQAGEGETNDPSLCDCPAAFGKACDPGFRVGRYTGLNQDGTPNEDVVFLTNCRDGGLGVIGYKFSTGETCFLHINNETTGAFDLDIPRPGEDDYNNSWQWPNVVAHDNCQNCHMASPFLHSPAVDQ
;
A
#
# COMPACT_ATOMS: atom_id res chain seq x y z
N ALA A 1 -6.27 5.36 12.27
CA ALA A 1 -4.91 4.85 12.50
C ALA A 1 -4.75 4.20 13.86
N TYR A 2 -5.08 4.89 14.96
CA TYR A 2 -4.87 4.36 16.32
C TYR A 2 -5.49 2.97 16.58
N GLU A 3 -6.70 2.69 16.08
CA GLU A 3 -7.32 1.35 16.21
C GLU A 3 -6.46 0.23 15.59
N CYS A 4 -5.76 0.51 14.48
CA CYS A 4 -4.84 -0.46 13.90
C CYS A 4 -3.59 -0.67 14.76
N GLU A 5 -3.15 0.36 15.48
CA GLU A 5 -1.96 0.28 16.34
C GLU A 5 -2.20 -0.51 17.61
N GLU A 6 -3.44 -0.57 18.10
CA GLU A 6 -3.82 -1.42 19.23
C GLU A 6 -3.52 -2.90 18.95
N VAL A 7 -3.53 -3.29 17.66
CA VAL A 7 -3.32 -4.67 17.21
C VAL A 7 -1.91 -4.88 16.65
N LEU A 8 -1.46 -3.97 15.80
CA LEU A 8 -0.24 -4.08 15.00
C LEU A 8 0.97 -3.34 15.60
N GLY A 9 0.76 -2.55 16.66
CA GLY A 9 1.76 -1.63 17.19
C GLY A 9 1.82 -0.32 16.42
N PRO A 10 2.63 0.65 16.90
CA PRO A 10 2.74 1.97 16.28
C PRO A 10 3.09 1.89 14.80
N LEU A 11 2.49 2.74 13.97
CA LEU A 11 2.86 2.78 12.55
C LEU A 11 4.30 3.30 12.38
N PRO A 12 5.14 2.63 11.57
CA PRO A 12 6.44 3.16 11.21
C PRO A 12 6.28 4.38 10.30
N ARG A 13 7.37 5.14 10.13
CA ARG A 13 7.39 6.25 9.17
C ARG A 13 7.44 5.68 7.75
N PHE A 14 6.32 5.72 7.05
CA PHE A 14 6.23 5.31 5.66
C PHE A 14 6.80 6.40 4.75
N SER A 15 7.46 5.97 3.66
CA SER A 15 7.95 6.86 2.61
C SER A 15 7.89 6.17 1.25
N CYS A 16 7.34 6.87 0.27
CA CYS A 16 7.36 6.38 -1.10
C CYS A 16 8.76 6.38 -1.73
N GLU A 17 9.72 7.09 -1.13
CA GLU A 17 11.12 7.07 -1.59
C GLU A 17 11.81 5.74 -1.29
N ASP A 18 11.41 5.07 -0.20
CA ASP A 18 11.93 3.75 0.16
C ASP A 18 11.33 2.63 -0.71
N ALA A 19 10.27 2.94 -1.46
CA ALA A 19 9.51 1.96 -2.21
C ALA A 19 10.29 1.47 -3.45
N VAL A 20 10.41 0.16 -3.56
CA VAL A 20 11.14 -0.51 -4.64
C VAL A 20 10.23 -0.64 -5.85
N LEU A 21 10.79 -0.33 -7.03
CA LEU A 21 10.10 -0.53 -8.30
C LEU A 21 9.83 -2.01 -8.52
N VAL A 22 8.57 -2.36 -8.74
CA VAL A 22 8.16 -3.70 -9.13
C VAL A 22 8.28 -3.79 -10.66
N PRO A 23 9.11 -4.71 -11.19
CA PRO A 23 9.23 -4.88 -12.64
C PRO A 23 7.90 -5.32 -13.24
N VAL A 24 7.39 -4.56 -14.20
CA VAL A 24 6.22 -4.93 -15.00
C VAL A 24 6.70 -5.33 -16.38
N THR A 25 6.48 -6.58 -16.75
CA THR A 25 6.92 -7.15 -18.04
C THR A 25 5.77 -7.74 -18.83
N LYS A 26 5.94 -7.85 -20.15
CA LYS A 26 5.09 -8.65 -21.03
C LYS A 26 5.97 -9.52 -21.92
N ASN A 27 5.75 -10.83 -21.86
CA ASN A 27 6.62 -11.83 -22.46
C ASN A 27 8.09 -11.65 -22.05
N GLY A 28 8.33 -11.29 -20.78
CA GLY A 28 9.67 -11.07 -20.22
C GLY A 28 10.37 -9.77 -20.64
N ILE A 29 9.69 -8.90 -21.39
CA ILE A 29 10.22 -7.59 -21.80
C ILE A 29 9.58 -6.50 -20.92
N PRO A 30 10.36 -5.57 -20.31
CA PRO A 30 9.81 -4.46 -19.56
C PRO A 30 8.79 -3.66 -20.38
N LEU A 31 7.61 -3.42 -19.82
CA LEU A 31 6.61 -2.54 -20.41
C LEU A 31 7.05 -1.08 -20.27
N THR A 32 6.89 -0.30 -21.33
CA THR A 32 6.95 1.17 -21.25
C THR A 32 5.58 1.76 -20.90
N PRO A 33 5.51 2.99 -20.35
CA PRO A 33 4.25 3.66 -20.08
C PRO A 33 3.32 3.73 -21.31
N GLU A 34 3.86 3.92 -22.50
CA GLU A 34 3.09 3.97 -23.76
C GLU A 34 2.47 2.59 -24.10
N GLN A 35 3.14 1.50 -23.71
CA GLN A 35 2.67 0.14 -23.96
C GLN A 35 1.63 -0.34 -22.95
N ALA A 36 1.57 0.27 -21.77
CA ALA A 36 0.60 -0.07 -20.73
C ALA A 36 -0.82 0.43 -21.04
N GLY A 37 -0.98 1.26 -22.07
CA GLY A 37 -2.24 1.86 -22.46
C GLY A 37 -2.59 3.11 -21.64
N GLU A 38 -3.44 3.97 -22.21
CA GLU A 38 -3.93 5.16 -21.52
C GLU A 38 -5.19 4.83 -20.70
N GLY A 39 -5.29 5.37 -19.48
CA GLY A 39 -6.44 5.23 -18.58
C GLY A 39 -6.24 4.28 -17.39
N GLU A 40 -7.30 4.13 -16.58
CA GLU A 40 -7.43 3.18 -15.47
C GLU A 40 -7.81 1.79 -16.03
N THR A 41 -6.95 1.18 -16.83
CA THR A 41 -7.21 -0.19 -17.33
C THR A 41 -6.71 -1.19 -16.30
N ASN A 42 -7.63 -1.90 -15.65
CA ASN A 42 -7.33 -3.01 -14.74
C ASN A 42 -7.29 -4.35 -15.50
N ASP A 43 -6.94 -4.34 -16.80
CA ASP A 43 -6.86 -5.56 -17.60
C ASP A 43 -5.59 -6.35 -17.23
N PRO A 44 -5.71 -7.49 -16.54
CA PRO A 44 -4.56 -8.28 -16.10
C PRO A 44 -3.86 -8.99 -17.27
N SER A 45 -4.44 -9.04 -18.47
CA SER A 45 -3.82 -9.68 -19.64
C SER A 45 -2.71 -8.84 -20.28
N LEU A 46 -2.51 -7.61 -19.81
CA LEU A 46 -1.56 -6.68 -20.41
C LEU A 46 -0.10 -6.96 -20.02
N CYS A 47 0.16 -7.72 -18.97
CA CYS A 47 1.48 -8.04 -18.44
C CYS A 47 1.54 -9.47 -17.87
N ASP A 48 2.76 -9.94 -17.61
CA ASP A 48 3.04 -11.30 -17.13
C ASP A 48 2.59 -11.51 -15.68
N CYS A 49 2.80 -10.48 -14.85
CA CYS A 49 2.54 -10.50 -13.41
C CYS A 49 1.75 -9.27 -12.99
N PRO A 50 0.41 -9.32 -13.05
CA PRO A 50 -0.44 -8.21 -12.64
C PRO A 50 -0.20 -7.80 -11.18
N ALA A 51 0.02 -6.50 -10.97
CA ALA A 51 0.05 -5.91 -9.64
C ALA A 51 -1.35 -5.94 -9.04
N ALA A 52 -1.41 -6.15 -7.73
CA ALA A 52 -2.67 -6.00 -7.02
C ALA A 52 -2.98 -4.51 -6.79
N PHE A 53 -2.02 -3.73 -6.33
CA PHE A 53 -2.27 -2.40 -5.75
C PHE A 53 -2.26 -1.21 -6.73
N GLY A 54 -3.13 -1.22 -7.74
CA GLY A 54 -3.24 -0.11 -8.68
C GLY A 54 -3.82 -0.55 -10.00
N LYS A 55 -3.31 0.01 -11.10
CA LYS A 55 -3.55 -0.58 -12.41
C LYS A 55 -2.80 -1.91 -12.47
N ALA A 56 -3.46 -2.93 -13.02
CA ALA A 56 -2.92 -4.28 -13.09
C ALA A 56 -1.50 -4.33 -13.69
N CYS A 57 -1.20 -3.47 -14.67
CA CYS A 57 0.07 -3.50 -15.40
C CYS A 57 0.71 -2.10 -15.50
N ASP A 58 0.96 -1.45 -14.36
CA ASP A 58 1.45 -0.06 -14.27
C ASP A 58 2.99 0.06 -14.28
N PRO A 59 3.64 0.54 -15.36
CA PRO A 59 5.07 0.76 -15.39
C PRO A 59 5.43 1.96 -14.51
N GLY A 60 5.92 1.68 -13.30
CA GLY A 60 6.12 2.69 -12.26
C GLY A 60 5.58 2.26 -10.91
N PHE A 61 4.83 1.15 -10.85
CA PHE A 61 4.36 0.55 -9.61
C PHE A 61 5.51 0.28 -8.63
N ARG A 62 5.35 0.77 -7.40
CA ARG A 62 6.34 0.65 -6.33
C ARG A 62 5.70 0.12 -5.07
N VAL A 63 6.45 -0.72 -4.36
CA VAL A 63 6.04 -1.29 -3.07
C VAL A 63 7.10 -1.00 -2.02
N GLY A 64 6.68 -0.42 -0.91
CA GLY A 64 7.49 -0.35 0.31
C GLY A 64 7.19 -1.53 1.22
N ARG A 65 8.18 -1.98 1.98
CA ARG A 65 8.03 -3.04 2.97
C ARG A 65 8.71 -2.62 4.26
N TYR A 66 7.96 -2.67 5.36
CA TYR A 66 8.40 -2.20 6.66
C TYR A 66 8.14 -3.26 7.73
N THR A 67 9.14 -3.53 8.57
CA THR A 67 8.93 -4.27 9.81
C THR A 67 8.11 -3.40 10.77
N GLY A 68 7.16 -4.01 11.47
CA GLY A 68 6.36 -3.31 12.48
C GLY A 68 7.20 -2.85 13.68
N LEU A 69 6.57 -2.10 14.57
CA LEU A 69 7.20 -1.57 15.78
C LEU A 69 6.49 -2.06 17.04
N ASN A 70 7.27 -2.30 18.10
CA ASN A 70 6.75 -2.39 19.46
C ASN A 70 6.49 -0.99 20.00
N GLN A 71 5.77 -0.90 21.14
CA GLN A 71 5.46 0.38 21.79
C GLN A 71 6.70 1.18 22.23
N ASP A 72 7.83 0.50 22.47
CA ASP A 72 9.12 1.14 22.79
C ASP A 72 9.92 1.56 21.53
N GLY A 73 9.37 1.36 20.33
CA GLY A 73 9.99 1.68 19.05
C GLY A 73 10.97 0.63 18.53
N THR A 74 11.16 -0.50 19.23
CA THR A 74 11.98 -1.60 18.72
C THR A 74 11.26 -2.38 17.61
N PRO A 75 11.99 -3.05 16.69
CA PRO A 75 11.36 -3.86 15.64
C PRO A 75 10.47 -4.97 16.19
N ASN A 76 9.29 -5.13 15.58
CA ASN A 76 8.36 -6.22 15.82
C ASN A 76 8.27 -7.10 14.56
N GLU A 77 9.01 -8.21 14.56
CA GLU A 77 9.08 -9.16 13.44
C GLU A 77 7.78 -9.95 13.22
N ASP A 78 6.83 -9.90 14.17
CA ASP A 78 5.50 -10.50 14.02
C ASP A 78 4.55 -9.63 13.18
N VAL A 79 4.95 -8.41 12.82
CA VAL A 79 4.14 -7.48 12.04
C VAL A 79 4.90 -7.00 10.82
N VAL A 80 4.23 -6.98 9.67
CA VAL A 80 4.72 -6.39 8.43
C VAL A 80 3.74 -5.35 7.92
N PHE A 81 4.26 -4.25 7.40
CA PHE A 81 3.49 -3.29 6.63
C PHE A 81 3.99 -3.29 5.19
N LEU A 82 3.06 -3.34 4.24
CA LEU A 82 3.31 -3.09 2.83
C LEU A 82 2.69 -1.75 2.46
N THR A 83 3.42 -0.96 1.68
CA THR A 83 2.91 0.31 1.16
C THR A 83 2.83 0.27 -0.34
N ASN A 84 1.81 0.90 -0.91
CA ASN A 84 1.69 1.16 -2.33
C ASN A 84 1.58 2.66 -2.56
N CYS A 85 2.50 3.19 -3.35
CA CYS A 85 2.55 4.61 -3.70
C CYS A 85 2.00 4.79 -5.09
N ARG A 86 0.89 5.51 -5.22
CA ARG A 86 0.17 5.66 -6.50
C ARG A 86 -0.43 7.05 -6.63
N ASP A 87 -0.25 7.69 -7.79
CA ASP A 87 -0.98 8.89 -8.23
C ASP A 87 -1.15 9.99 -7.16
N GLY A 88 -0.13 10.13 -6.30
CA GLY A 88 -0.10 11.12 -5.21
C GLY A 88 -0.74 10.70 -3.89
N GLY A 89 -1.17 9.44 -3.72
CA GLY A 89 -1.61 8.87 -2.45
C GLY A 89 -0.75 7.70 -1.96
N LEU A 90 -0.93 7.36 -0.68
CA LEU A 90 -0.34 6.20 0.00
C LEU A 90 -1.43 5.25 0.48
N GLY A 91 -1.40 4.00 0.02
CA GLY A 91 -2.09 2.89 0.66
C GLY A 91 -1.12 2.08 1.52
N VAL A 92 -1.60 1.57 2.66
CA VAL A 92 -0.83 0.74 3.58
C VAL A 92 -1.65 -0.46 4.01
N ILE A 93 -1.01 -1.61 4.03
CA ILE A 93 -1.57 -2.85 4.54
C ILE A 93 -0.66 -3.37 5.64
N GLY A 94 -1.18 -3.41 6.85
CA GLY A 94 -0.53 -4.05 7.98
C GLY A 94 -1.05 -5.47 8.18
N TYR A 95 -0.16 -6.40 8.49
CA TYR A 95 -0.49 -7.79 8.76
C TYR A 95 0.31 -8.32 9.94
N LYS A 96 -0.36 -9.05 10.84
CA LYS A 96 0.25 -9.73 11.98
C LYS A 96 0.32 -11.23 11.75
N PHE A 97 1.52 -11.80 11.71
CA PHE A 97 1.73 -13.20 11.35
C PHE A 97 1.08 -14.17 12.34
N SER A 98 1.20 -13.91 13.64
CA SER A 98 0.70 -14.82 14.68
C SER A 98 -0.81 -14.95 14.75
N THR A 99 -1.57 -13.92 14.35
CA THR A 99 -3.03 -13.85 14.52
C THR A 99 -3.80 -13.77 13.20
N GLY A 100 -3.15 -13.37 12.11
CA GLY A 100 -3.80 -13.10 10.83
C GLY A 100 -4.56 -11.76 10.79
N GLU A 101 -4.47 -10.96 11.84
CA GLU A 101 -5.11 -9.64 11.89
C GLU A 101 -4.51 -8.72 10.83
N THR A 102 -5.38 -8.04 10.09
CA THR A 102 -5.00 -7.18 8.96
C THR A 102 -5.63 -5.81 9.11
N CYS A 103 -4.89 -4.76 8.77
CA CYS A 103 -5.40 -3.40 8.69
C CYS A 103 -5.11 -2.79 7.32
N PHE A 104 -6.10 -2.09 6.79
CA PHE A 104 -6.00 -1.34 5.54
C PHE A 104 -6.13 0.14 5.85
N LEU A 105 -5.14 0.92 5.42
CA LEU A 105 -5.07 2.34 5.64
C LEU A 105 -4.86 3.03 4.28
N HIS A 106 -5.51 4.17 4.10
CA HIS A 106 -5.34 5.02 2.94
C HIS A 106 -5.15 6.44 3.44
N ILE A 107 -4.13 7.13 2.92
CA ILE A 107 -3.87 8.51 3.29
C ILE A 107 -5.01 9.41 2.77
N ASN A 108 -5.36 10.41 3.56
CA ASN A 108 -6.34 11.40 3.18
C ASN A 108 -5.67 12.57 2.46
N ASN A 109 -5.59 12.45 1.12
CA ASN A 109 -5.02 13.46 0.24
C ASN A 109 -5.68 14.85 0.35
N GLU A 110 -6.90 14.98 0.86
CA GLU A 110 -7.51 16.31 1.11
C GLU A 110 -6.85 17.03 2.29
N THR A 111 -6.34 16.27 3.26
CA THR A 111 -5.71 16.80 4.48
C THR A 111 -4.20 16.88 4.38
N THR A 112 -3.56 15.91 3.72
CA THR A 112 -2.10 15.87 3.56
C THR A 112 -1.65 16.52 2.25
N GLY A 113 -2.54 16.72 1.29
CA GLY A 113 -2.16 17.06 -0.08
C GLY A 113 -1.69 15.84 -0.87
N ALA A 114 -1.85 15.89 -2.18
CA ALA A 114 -1.32 14.85 -3.06
C ALA A 114 0.22 14.93 -3.08
N PHE A 115 0.88 13.78 -3.03
CA PHE A 115 2.34 13.61 -3.04
C PHE A 115 3.06 14.11 -1.78
N ASP A 116 2.35 14.42 -0.69
CA ASP A 116 3.02 14.71 0.57
C ASP A 116 3.60 13.42 1.16
N LEU A 117 4.92 13.45 1.36
CA LEU A 117 5.72 12.35 1.87
C LEU A 117 5.95 12.46 3.38
N ASP A 118 5.57 13.57 4.01
CA ASP A 118 5.70 13.77 5.45
C ASP A 118 4.43 13.28 6.17
N ILE A 119 4.19 11.98 6.04
CA ILE A 119 3.04 11.34 6.68
C ILE A 119 3.23 11.42 8.20
N PRO A 120 2.28 12.02 8.94
CA PRO A 120 2.45 12.21 10.37
C PRO A 120 2.61 10.88 11.10
N ARG A 121 3.36 10.92 12.19
CA ARG A 121 3.59 9.79 13.10
C ARG A 121 2.59 9.80 14.26
N PRO A 122 2.50 8.67 14.99
CA PRO A 122 1.74 8.63 16.23
C PRO A 122 2.19 9.74 17.18
N GLY A 123 1.24 10.56 17.62
CA GLY A 123 1.48 11.71 18.51
C GLY A 123 1.85 13.02 17.82
N GLU A 124 2.01 13.06 16.49
CA GLU A 124 2.11 14.32 15.73
C GLU A 124 0.72 14.92 15.47
N ASP A 125 0.68 16.23 15.22
CA ASP A 125 -0.57 16.95 14.95
C ASP A 125 -1.28 16.35 13.73
N ASP A 126 -2.62 16.29 13.81
CA ASP A 126 -3.50 15.73 12.79
C ASP A 126 -3.27 14.26 12.39
N TYR A 127 -2.41 13.52 13.10
CA TYR A 127 -2.06 12.14 12.77
C TYR A 127 -3.24 11.26 12.36
N ASN A 128 -4.28 11.20 13.18
CA ASN A 128 -5.42 10.33 12.88
C ASN A 128 -6.34 10.90 11.78
N ASN A 129 -6.33 12.22 11.56
CA ASN A 129 -7.10 12.89 10.50
C ASN A 129 -6.43 12.76 9.13
N SER A 130 -5.11 12.56 9.10
CA SER A 130 -4.33 12.31 7.88
C SER A 130 -4.64 10.97 7.23
N TRP A 131 -5.35 10.07 7.91
CA TRP A 131 -5.83 8.80 7.36
C TRP A 131 -7.32 8.87 7.08
N GLN A 132 -7.76 8.23 5.99
CA GLN A 132 -9.17 8.12 5.65
C GLN A 132 -9.95 7.39 6.76
N TRP A 133 -11.21 7.78 6.93
CA TRP A 133 -12.10 7.12 7.89
C TRP A 133 -12.44 5.70 7.44
N PRO A 134 -12.56 4.72 8.36
CA PRO A 134 -12.81 3.33 8.00
C PRO A 134 -14.06 3.12 7.14
N ASN A 135 -15.12 3.91 7.35
CA ASN A 135 -16.34 3.82 6.55
C ASN A 135 -16.13 4.31 5.11
N VAL A 136 -15.24 5.27 4.88
CA VAL A 136 -14.86 5.73 3.54
C VAL A 136 -14.03 4.66 2.84
N VAL A 137 -12.98 4.16 3.50
CA VAL A 137 -12.14 3.07 2.95
C VAL A 137 -12.97 1.82 2.62
N ALA A 138 -13.89 1.45 3.51
CA ALA A 138 -14.79 0.32 3.28
C ALA A 138 -15.80 0.58 2.14
N HIS A 139 -16.31 1.80 2.01
CA HIS A 139 -17.25 2.19 0.96
C HIS A 139 -16.58 2.27 -0.42
N ASP A 140 -15.39 2.86 -0.48
CA ASP A 140 -14.58 2.95 -1.70
C ASP A 140 -14.18 1.57 -2.21
N ASN A 141 -14.17 0.59 -1.29
CA ASN A 141 -14.10 -0.83 -1.61
C ASN A 141 -12.87 -1.10 -2.49
N CYS A 142 -11.76 -0.42 -2.16
CA CYS A 142 -10.53 -0.39 -2.93
C CYS A 142 -10.02 -1.80 -3.25
N GLN A 143 -10.25 -2.75 -2.34
CA GLN A 143 -9.94 -4.16 -2.53
C GLN A 143 -10.60 -4.82 -3.75
N ASN A 144 -11.76 -4.34 -4.19
CA ASN A 144 -12.49 -4.91 -5.32
C ASN A 144 -11.89 -4.49 -6.67
N CYS A 145 -11.24 -3.33 -6.73
CA CYS A 145 -10.57 -2.84 -7.94
C CYS A 145 -9.07 -3.12 -7.93
N HIS A 146 -8.45 -3.15 -6.74
CA HIS A 146 -7.00 -3.28 -6.55
C HIS A 146 -6.60 -4.63 -5.94
N MET A 147 -7.40 -5.68 -6.16
CA MET A 147 -7.12 -7.06 -5.75
C MET A 147 -6.60 -7.16 -4.30
N ALA A 148 -6.98 -6.24 -3.42
CA ALA A 148 -6.35 -6.00 -2.11
C ALA A 148 -7.01 -6.87 -1.03
N SER A 149 -7.41 -8.09 -1.39
CA SER A 149 -7.99 -9.02 -0.43
C SER A 149 -6.91 -9.53 0.54
N PRO A 150 -7.26 -9.93 1.78
CA PRO A 150 -6.29 -10.50 2.73
C PRO A 150 -5.54 -11.76 2.22
N PHE A 151 -5.96 -12.34 1.09
CA PHE A 151 -5.26 -13.39 0.35
C PHE A 151 -4.60 -12.82 -0.91
N LEU A 152 -3.90 -11.70 -0.77
CA LEU A 152 -3.13 -11.03 -1.82
C LEU A 152 -2.03 -11.96 -2.33
N HIS A 153 -2.44 -12.83 -3.24
CA HIS A 153 -1.59 -13.70 -4.01
C HIS A 153 -1.49 -13.11 -5.40
N SER A 154 -0.42 -12.36 -5.65
CA SER A 154 0.00 -12.07 -7.01
C SER A 154 1.39 -12.70 -7.20
N PRO A 155 1.75 -13.10 -8.43
CA PRO A 155 3.12 -13.56 -8.70
C PRO A 155 4.22 -12.54 -8.37
N ALA A 156 3.88 -11.28 -8.08
CA ALA A 156 4.82 -10.25 -7.59
C ALA A 156 4.92 -10.20 -6.05
N VAL A 157 3.94 -10.72 -5.32
CA VAL A 157 3.91 -10.79 -3.85
C VAL A 157 4.31 -12.18 -3.33
N ASP A 158 4.07 -13.24 -4.12
CA ASP A 158 4.30 -14.65 -3.74
C ASP A 158 5.68 -15.24 -4.14
N GLN A 159 6.69 -14.41 -4.43
CA GLN A 159 8.04 -14.91 -4.80
C GLN A 159 8.85 -15.41 -3.60
#